data_AF-A0A813AS50-F1
#
_entry.id   AF-A0A813AS50-F1
#
_cell.length_a   1.000
_cell.length_b   1.000
_cell.length_c   1.000
_cell.angle_alpha   90.00
_cell.angle_beta   90.00
_cell.angle_gamma   90.00
#
_symmetry.space_group_name_H-M   'P 1'
#
loop_
_entity.id
_entity.type
_entity.pdbx_description
1 polymer ?
#
loop_
_entity_poly.entity_id
_entity_poly.type
_entity_poly.pdbx_seq_one_letter_code
_entity_poly.pdbx_strand_id
1 'polypeptide(L)'
;ENIVLSDKVQAFFDSPEIGIIRAKEVPPPNCVANSLRPYQLTGYHWLVNNARNGLGCILADDMGLGKTLQAISLMLYLKSNGLLTKPMLVVVPTGLLGTWQRELKQWAGDTLKVNLYFGKERK
;
A
#
# COMPACT_ATOMS: atom_id res chain seq x y z
N GLU A 1 17.07 -19.05 23.68
CA GLU A 1 15.85 -18.97 24.50
C GLU A 1 14.63 -19.04 23.59
N ASN A 2 13.61 -19.81 23.95
CA ASN A 2 12.36 -19.82 23.22
C ASN A 2 11.52 -18.63 23.67
N ILE A 3 11.27 -17.68 22.76
CA ILE A 3 10.36 -16.57 23.02
C ILE A 3 8.93 -17.14 22.95
N VAL A 4 8.23 -17.13 24.09
CA VAL A 4 6.81 -17.48 24.16
C VAL A 4 6.02 -16.17 24.21
N LEU A 5 5.19 -15.93 23.19
CA LEU A 5 4.29 -14.78 23.17
C LEU A 5 3.14 -15.00 24.15
N SER A 6 2.70 -13.95 24.83
CA SER A 6 1.45 -14.01 25.60
C SER A 6 0.25 -14.27 24.68
N ASP A 7 -0.79 -14.92 25.17
CA ASP A 7 -1.99 -15.26 24.38
C ASP A 7 -2.60 -14.03 23.68
N LYS A 8 -2.60 -12.88 24.34
CA LYS A 8 -3.09 -11.62 23.77
C LYS A 8 -2.26 -11.17 22.57
N VAL A 9 -0.95 -11.31 22.64
CA VAL A 9 -0.03 -10.96 21.57
C VAL A 9 -0.15 -11.98 20.44
N GLN A 10 -0.21 -13.28 20.75
CA GLN A 10 -0.41 -14.34 19.77
C GLN A 10 -1.73 -14.12 18.99
N ALA A 11 -2.82 -13.84 19.70
CA ALA A 11 -4.12 -13.53 19.09
C ALA A 11 -4.06 -12.27 18.21
N PHE A 12 -3.27 -11.26 18.58
CA PHE A 12 -3.04 -10.09 17.74
C PHE A 12 -2.19 -10.40 16.50
N PHE A 13 -1.34 -11.42 16.47
CA PHE A 13 -0.63 -11.80 15.25
C PHE A 13 -1.50 -12.65 14.31
N ASP A 14 -2.29 -13.56 14.88
CA ASP A 14 -3.01 -14.60 14.13
C ASP A 14 -4.46 -14.25 13.76
N SER A 15 -5.04 -13.20 14.37
CA SER A 15 -6.44 -12.84 14.13
C SER A 15 -6.69 -12.50 12.65
N PRO A 16 -7.69 -13.12 12.00
CA PRO A 16 -8.06 -12.79 10.62
C PRO A 16 -8.64 -11.38 10.45
N GLU A 17 -9.14 -10.77 11.54
CA GLU A 17 -9.83 -9.48 11.47
C GLU A 17 -8.95 -8.29 11.84
N ILE A 18 -7.99 -8.49 12.76
CA ILE A 18 -7.13 -7.44 13.30
C ILE A 18 -5.64 -7.82 13.29
N GLY A 19 -5.31 -9.03 12.82
CA GLY A 19 -3.97 -9.57 12.98
C GLY A 19 -3.00 -9.23 11.87
N ILE A 20 -1.71 -9.17 12.19
CA ILE A 20 -0.68 -8.69 11.26
C ILE A 20 -0.38 -9.71 10.15
N ILE A 21 -0.39 -11.00 10.47
CA ILE A 21 0.10 -12.06 9.57
C ILE A 21 -1.00 -12.54 8.63
N ARG A 22 -2.22 -12.73 9.18
CA ARG A 22 -3.37 -13.21 8.42
C ARG A 22 -4.28 -12.04 8.08
N ALA A 23 -3.99 -11.41 6.95
CA ALA A 23 -4.82 -10.32 6.45
C ALA A 23 -6.16 -10.82 5.93
N LYS A 24 -7.23 -10.10 6.29
CA LYS A 24 -8.54 -10.29 5.65
C LYS A 24 -8.43 -10.02 4.16
N GLU A 25 -8.87 -10.98 3.34
CA GLU A 25 -8.96 -10.78 1.91
C GLU A 25 -10.04 -9.74 1.60
N VAL A 26 -9.67 -8.75 0.80
CA VAL A 26 -10.55 -7.68 0.37
C VAL A 26 -10.34 -7.47 -1.13
N PRO A 27 -11.41 -7.27 -1.91
CA PRO A 27 -11.25 -7.10 -3.34
C PRO A 27 -10.36 -5.87 -3.63
N PRO A 28 -9.37 -5.99 -4.53
CA PRO A 28 -8.62 -4.85 -4.99
C PRO A 28 -9.51 -3.90 -5.80
N PRO A 29 -9.15 -2.60 -5.91
CA PRO A 29 -9.87 -1.67 -6.76
C PRO A 29 -9.93 -2.17 -8.21
N ASN A 30 -11.10 -2.06 -8.84
CA ASN A 30 -11.38 -2.65 -10.15
C ASN A 30 -10.35 -2.28 -11.24
N CYS A 31 -9.82 -1.05 -11.20
CA CYS A 31 -8.85 -0.57 -12.19
C CYS A 31 -7.47 -1.27 -12.11
N VAL A 32 -7.14 -1.93 -10.99
CA VAL A 32 -5.89 -2.66 -10.79
C VAL A 32 -6.08 -4.15 -10.54
N ALA A 33 -7.33 -4.59 -10.29
CA ALA A 33 -7.67 -5.96 -9.90
C ALA A 33 -7.09 -7.03 -10.84
N ASN A 34 -7.23 -6.83 -12.15
CA ASN A 34 -6.74 -7.79 -13.16
C ASN A 34 -5.23 -7.70 -13.43
N SER A 35 -4.55 -6.72 -12.85
CA SER A 35 -3.11 -6.49 -13.09
C SER A 35 -2.23 -7.04 -11.97
N LEU A 36 -2.77 -7.14 -10.75
CA LEU A 36 -2.05 -7.69 -9.61
C LEU A 36 -1.76 -9.18 -9.80
N ARG A 37 -0.49 -9.56 -9.63
CA ARG A 37 -0.09 -10.97 -9.54
C ARG A 37 -0.50 -11.56 -8.19
N PRO A 38 -0.64 -12.89 -8.05
CA PRO A 38 -1.05 -13.51 -6.79
C PRO A 38 -0.22 -13.07 -5.58
N TYR A 39 1.10 -12.99 -5.71
CA TYR A 39 1.97 -12.52 -4.62
C TYR A 39 1.76 -11.03 -4.29
N GLN A 40 1.45 -10.19 -5.28
CA GLN A 40 1.15 -8.78 -5.08
C GLN A 40 -0.21 -8.59 -4.43
N LEU A 41 -1.17 -9.48 -4.71
CA LEU A 41 -2.47 -9.49 -4.06
C LEU A 41 -2.33 -9.81 -2.57
N THR A 42 -1.48 -10.78 -2.22
CA THR A 42 -1.13 -11.06 -0.83
C THR A 42 -0.51 -9.85 -0.14
N GLY A 43 0.47 -9.19 -0.77
CA GLY A 43 1.07 -7.96 -0.25
C GLY A 43 0.06 -6.82 -0.11
N TYR A 44 -0.85 -6.66 -1.07
CA TYR A 44 -1.95 -5.70 -0.99
C TYR A 44 -2.90 -5.98 0.19
N HIS A 45 -3.34 -7.23 0.39
CA HIS A 45 -4.18 -7.59 1.54
C HIS A 45 -3.46 -7.25 2.86
N TRP A 46 -2.18 -7.60 2.97
CA TRP A 46 -1.36 -7.27 4.13
C TRP A 46 -1.29 -5.75 4.37
N LEU A 47 -1.00 -4.95 3.34
CA LEU A 47 -0.97 -3.50 3.42
C LEU A 47 -2.30 -2.90 3.88
N VAL A 48 -3.42 -3.33 3.29
CA VAL A 48 -4.75 -2.82 3.64
C VAL A 48 -5.10 -3.15 5.08
N ASN A 49 -4.85 -4.39 5.50
CA ASN A 49 -5.16 -4.83 6.84
C ASN A 49 -4.38 -4.03 7.89
N ASN A 50 -3.07 -3.88 7.71
CA ASN A 50 -2.25 -3.08 8.62
C ASN A 50 -2.65 -1.60 8.64
N ALA A 51 -2.95 -1.01 7.47
CA ALA A 51 -3.44 0.36 7.39
C ALA A 51 -4.76 0.56 8.16
N ARG A 52 -5.69 -0.40 8.06
CA ARG A 52 -6.97 -0.37 8.82
C ARG A 52 -6.77 -0.52 10.33
N ASN A 53 -5.72 -1.24 10.74
CA ASN A 53 -5.34 -1.39 12.15
C ASN A 53 -4.48 -0.22 12.67
N GLY A 54 -4.25 0.82 11.87
CA GLY A 54 -3.45 1.99 12.25
C GLY A 54 -1.95 1.72 12.31
N LEU A 55 -1.48 0.64 11.70
CA LEU A 55 -0.08 0.22 11.69
C LEU A 55 0.66 0.76 10.45
N GLY A 56 1.92 1.14 10.65
CA GLY A 56 2.85 1.39 9.55
C GLY A 56 3.33 0.09 8.90
N CYS A 57 3.77 0.17 7.65
CA CYS A 57 4.21 -0.97 6.87
C CYS A 57 5.57 -0.72 6.21
N ILE A 58 6.42 -1.75 6.17
CA ILE A 58 7.63 -1.79 5.35
C ILE A 58 7.45 -2.91 4.33
N LEU A 59 7.22 -2.55 3.07
CA LEU A 59 7.14 -3.51 1.97
C LEU A 59 8.55 -3.77 1.42
N ALA A 60 9.22 -4.80 1.95
CA ALA A 60 10.62 -5.11 1.69
C ALA A 60 10.84 -6.20 0.62
N ASP A 61 9.88 -6.37 -0.29
CA ASP A 61 10.01 -7.28 -1.43
C ASP A 61 11.24 -6.93 -2.29
N ASP A 62 11.80 -7.91 -3.00
CA ASP A 62 12.91 -7.70 -3.94
C ASP A 62 12.60 -6.66 -5.03
N MET A 63 13.66 -6.11 -5.61
CA MET A 63 13.56 -5.19 -6.73
C MET A 63 12.85 -5.86 -7.91
N GLY A 64 11.95 -5.13 -8.57
CA GLY A 64 11.20 -5.65 -9.72
C GLY A 64 9.86 -6.34 -9.38
N LEU A 65 9.58 -6.65 -8.11
CA LEU A 65 8.31 -7.29 -7.69
C LEU A 65 7.08 -6.36 -7.68
N GLY A 66 7.21 -5.14 -8.20
CA GLY A 66 6.06 -4.23 -8.38
C GLY A 66 5.52 -3.62 -7.08
N LYS A 67 6.40 -3.27 -6.14
CA LYS A 67 6.04 -2.57 -4.89
C LYS A 67 5.24 -1.28 -5.13
N THR A 68 5.54 -0.56 -6.21
CA THR A 68 4.81 0.67 -6.60
C THR A 68 3.34 0.37 -6.89
N LEU A 69 3.04 -0.67 -7.67
CA LEU A 69 1.66 -1.08 -7.97
C LEU A 69 0.91 -1.50 -6.69
N GLN A 70 1.56 -2.22 -5.77
CA GLN A 70 0.95 -2.57 -4.49
C GLN A 70 0.61 -1.32 -3.65
N ALA A 71 1.54 -0.36 -3.58
CA ALA A 71 1.32 0.90 -2.89
C ALA A 71 0.18 1.73 -3.52
N ILE A 72 0.13 1.81 -4.85
CA ILE A 72 -0.97 2.51 -5.56
C ILE A 72 -2.31 1.80 -5.33
N SER A 73 -2.33 0.47 -5.30
CA SER A 73 -3.54 -0.31 -4.98
C SER A 73 -4.07 0.02 -3.59
N LEU A 74 -3.19 0.17 -2.59
CA LEU A 74 -3.56 0.65 -1.26
C LEU A 74 -4.15 2.08 -1.31
N MET A 75 -3.49 3.01 -2.00
CA MET A 75 -3.96 4.39 -2.14
C MET A 75 -5.37 4.47 -2.73
N LEU A 76 -5.62 3.68 -3.77
CA LEU A 76 -6.93 3.56 -4.42
C LEU A 76 -7.98 2.95 -3.50
N TYR A 77 -7.64 1.89 -2.75
CA TYR A 77 -8.52 1.29 -1.76
C TYR A 77 -8.93 2.30 -0.68
N LEU A 78 -7.97 3.04 -0.11
CA LEU A 78 -8.26 4.05 0.91
C LEU A 78 -9.16 5.16 0.36
N LYS A 79 -8.93 5.59 -0.88
CA LYS A 79 -9.74 6.61 -1.56
C LYS A 79 -11.16 6.12 -1.82
N SER A 80 -11.35 4.93 -2.37
CA SER A 80 -12.66 4.40 -2.75
C SER A 80 -13.55 4.08 -1.54
N ASN A 81 -12.94 3.73 -0.40
CA ASN A 81 -13.65 3.44 0.85
C ASN A 81 -13.83 4.69 1.74
N GLY A 82 -13.51 5.89 1.25
CA GLY A 82 -13.67 7.13 2.02
C GLY A 82 -12.74 7.25 3.24
N LEU A 83 -11.71 6.42 3.32
CA LEU A 83 -10.73 6.42 4.42
C LEU A 83 -9.65 7.51 4.23
N LEU A 84 -9.60 8.12 3.05
CA LEU A 84 -8.68 9.19 2.73
C LEU A 84 -9.22 10.58 3.12
N THR A 85 -8.94 11.01 4.35
CA THR A 85 -9.37 12.34 4.87
C THR A 85 -8.39 13.47 4.57
N LYS A 86 -7.14 13.15 4.20
CA LYS A 86 -6.06 14.11 3.91
C LYS A 86 -5.28 13.67 2.65
N PRO A 87 -4.55 14.59 1.98
CA PRO A 87 -3.67 14.23 0.88
C PRO A 87 -2.60 13.22 1.30
N MET A 88 -2.24 12.30 0.40
CA MET A 88 -1.10 11.41 0.57
C MET A 88 0.17 12.04 0.02
N LEU A 89 1.28 11.84 0.72
CA LEU A 89 2.60 12.29 0.29
C LEU A 89 3.43 11.07 -0.12
N VAL A 90 3.88 11.06 -1.36
CA VAL A 90 4.88 10.11 -1.85
C VAL A 90 6.22 10.83 -1.90
N VAL A 91 7.20 10.29 -1.17
CA VAL A 91 8.57 10.82 -1.16
C VAL A 91 9.48 9.82 -1.86
N VAL A 92 10.13 10.26 -2.93
CA VAL A 92 10.99 9.43 -3.78
C VAL A 92 12.23 10.21 -4.22
N PRO A 93 13.34 9.54 -4.55
CA PRO A 93 14.45 10.14 -5.28
C PRO A 93 13.96 10.88 -6.54
N THR A 94 14.59 12.01 -6.88
CA THR A 94 14.18 12.85 -8.02
C THR A 94 14.06 12.07 -9.32
N GLY A 95 14.99 11.13 -9.58
CA GLY A 95 14.97 10.29 -10.79
C GLY A 95 13.77 9.33 -10.88
N LEU A 96 13.03 9.12 -9.79
CA LEU A 96 11.83 8.27 -9.76
C LEU A 96 10.53 9.06 -9.88
N LEU A 97 10.55 10.40 -9.83
CA LEU A 97 9.35 11.23 -9.95
C LEU A 97 8.57 10.92 -11.24
N GLY A 98 9.26 10.85 -12.39
CA GLY A 98 8.63 10.55 -13.67
C GLY A 98 8.04 9.13 -13.75
N THR A 99 8.71 8.14 -13.14
CA THR A 99 8.20 6.77 -13.05
C THR A 99 6.94 6.71 -12.20
N TRP A 100 6.93 7.35 -11.02
CA TRP A 100 5.76 7.40 -10.17
C TRP A 100 4.59 8.15 -10.81
N GLN A 101 4.85 9.27 -11.50
CA GLN A 101 3.82 9.99 -12.22
C GLN A 101 3.18 9.12 -13.32
N ARG A 102 4.00 8.40 -14.08
CA ARG A 102 3.52 7.48 -15.13
C ARG A 102 2.70 6.34 -14.53
N GLU A 103 3.18 5.69 -13.48
CA GLU A 103 2.47 4.58 -12.84
C GLU A 103 1.15 5.04 -12.19
N LEU A 104 1.14 6.18 -11.50
CA LEU A 104 -0.10 6.76 -10.96
C LEU A 104 -1.10 7.05 -12.08
N LYS A 105 -0.66 7.66 -13.19
CA LYS A 105 -1.54 7.90 -14.33
C LYS A 105 -2.06 6.60 -14.95
N GLN A 106 -1.21 5.59 -15.09
CA GLN A 106 -1.58 4.29 -15.66
C GLN A 106 -2.61 3.55 -14.80
N TRP A 107 -2.37 3.48 -13.48
CA TRP A 107 -3.13 2.61 -12.59
C TRP A 107 -4.29 3.30 -11.87
N ALA A 108 -4.17 4.61 -11.62
CA ALA A 108 -5.19 5.39 -10.93
C ALA A 108 -5.99 6.31 -11.86
N GLY A 109 -5.51 6.61 -13.07
CA GLY A 109 -6.15 7.55 -13.98
C GLY A 109 -6.49 8.87 -13.29
N ASP A 110 -7.74 9.31 -13.44
CA ASP A 110 -8.24 10.55 -12.80
C ASP A 110 -8.78 10.34 -11.37
N THR A 111 -8.77 9.10 -10.87
CA THR A 111 -9.26 8.77 -9.52
C THR A 111 -8.41 9.44 -8.43
N LEU A 112 -7.10 9.52 -8.67
CA LEU A 112 -6.15 10.20 -7.80
C LEU A 112 -5.61 11.45 -8.50
N LYS A 113 -5.87 12.63 -7.92
CA LYS A 113 -5.25 13.88 -8.37
C LYS A 113 -3.80 13.92 -7.91
N VAL A 114 -2.87 14.04 -8.84
CA VAL A 114 -1.42 14.03 -8.58
C VAL A 114 -0.85 15.42 -8.79
N ASN A 115 -0.14 15.94 -7.79
CA ASN A 115 0.64 17.17 -7.89
C ASN A 115 2.13 16.84 -7.68
N LEU A 116 2.98 17.36 -8.56
CA LEU A 116 4.43 17.26 -8.39
C LEU A 116 4.93 18.48 -7.62
N TYR A 117 5.79 18.23 -6.64
CA TYR A 117 6.45 19.27 -5.89
C TYR A 117 7.94 19.29 -6.23
N PHE A 118 8.38 20.37 -6.88
CA PHE A 118 9.79 20.69 -7.06
C PHE A 118 10.13 21.79 -6.06
N GLY A 119 11.17 21.58 -5.24
CA GLY A 119 11.63 22.59 -4.30
C GLY A 119 12.01 23.89 -5.04
N LYS A 120 11.79 25.04 -4.41
CA LYS A 120 11.92 26.38 -5.02
C LYS A 120 13.30 26.71 -5.62
N GLU A 121 14.34 25.92 -5.34
CA GLU A 121 15.72 26.16 -5.78
C GLU A 121 16.32 25.09 -6.70
N ARG A 122 15.53 24.15 -7.22
CA ARG A 122 16.02 23.19 -8.22
C ARG A 122 15.52 23.60 -9.61
N LYS A 123 16.40 24.27 -10.37
CA LYS A 123 16.29 24.42 -11.83
C LYS A 123 16.42 23.07 -12.52
#